data_AF-A0A960ZIG4-F1
#
_entry.id   AF-A0A960ZIG4-F1
#
_cell.length_a   1.000
_cell.length_b   1.000
_cell.length_c   1.000
_cell.angle_alpha   90.00
_cell.angle_beta   90.00
_cell.angle_gamma   90.00
#
_symmetry.space_group_name_H-M   'P 1'
#
loop_
_entity.id
_entity.type
_entity.pdbx_description
1 polymer ?
#
loop_
_entity_poly.entity_id
_entity_poly.type
_entity_poly.pdbx_seq_one_letter_code
_entity_poly.pdbx_strand_id
1 'polypeptide(L)'
;MNGWKPVIFLEEAEIGYDLITIDFSKKEQKSDWFLKINPNGRIPAIVDRTNSDFSVFESAAILWYLAEKYGKFLPHDKNEKSETLQWLMFQMSGIGPMMGQAMYFQRIAEPKGHRDDFAIERYTAESRPLLEVLNTRIEQRPATMKALTIPEAFTAFFGEGDIEKMQSVNVKKF
;
A
#
# COMPACT_ATOMS: atom_id res chain seq x y z
N MET A 1 2.92 2.30 -5.56
CA MET A 1 2.02 1.36 -4.86
C MET A 1 1.50 1.86 -3.52
N ASN A 2 2.20 2.70 -2.75
CA ASN A 2 1.70 3.13 -1.42
C ASN A 2 0.41 3.97 -1.47
N GLY A 3 0.15 4.68 -2.57
CA GLY A 3 -1.03 5.53 -2.73
C GLY A 3 -2.37 4.79 -2.68
N TRP A 4 -2.39 3.51 -3.03
CA TRP A 4 -3.62 2.71 -3.03
C TRP A 4 -4.11 2.32 -1.63
N LYS A 5 -3.22 2.26 -0.63
CA LYS A 5 -3.61 1.75 0.69
C LYS A 5 -4.70 2.61 1.35
N PRO A 6 -4.59 3.95 1.42
CA PRO A 6 -5.66 4.78 1.96
C PRO A 6 -6.92 4.76 1.10
N VAL A 7 -6.78 4.68 -0.23
CA VAL A 7 -7.93 4.61 -1.15
C VAL A 7 -8.73 3.35 -0.87
N ILE A 8 -8.09 2.17 -0.83
CA ILE A 8 -8.74 0.91 -0.51
C ILE A 8 -9.43 0.99 0.85
N PHE A 9 -8.76 1.55 1.88
CA PHE A 9 -9.40 1.73 3.18
C PHE A 9 -10.68 2.56 3.09
N LEU A 10 -10.63 3.70 2.39
CA LEU A 10 -11.75 4.64 2.28
C LEU A 10 -12.92 4.01 1.52
N GLU A 11 -12.65 3.27 0.45
CA GLU A 11 -13.65 2.51 -0.30
C GLU A 11 -14.29 1.40 0.57
N GLU A 12 -13.48 0.56 1.22
CA GLU A 12 -13.97 -0.52 2.09
C GLU A 12 -14.76 0.01 3.31
N ALA A 13 -14.45 1.22 3.77
CA ALA A 13 -15.18 1.88 4.85
C ALA A 13 -16.39 2.70 4.38
N GLU A 14 -16.63 2.80 3.07
CA GLU A 14 -17.66 3.63 2.45
C GLU A 14 -17.57 5.12 2.88
N ILE A 15 -16.35 5.65 2.97
CA ILE A 15 -16.07 7.04 3.38
C ILE A 15 -15.81 7.88 2.14
N GLY A 16 -16.58 8.96 1.96
CA GLY A 16 -16.35 9.93 0.88
C GLY A 16 -15.03 10.68 1.01
N TYR A 17 -14.32 10.85 -0.11
CA TYR A 17 -13.04 11.57 -0.19
C TYR A 17 -12.87 12.28 -1.52
N ASP A 18 -12.03 13.31 -1.54
CA ASP A 18 -11.56 13.93 -2.78
C ASP A 18 -10.19 13.34 -3.13
N LEU A 19 -10.04 12.84 -4.36
CA LEU A 19 -8.77 12.30 -4.85
C LEU A 19 -8.01 13.36 -5.65
N ILE A 20 -6.83 13.73 -5.18
CA ILE A 20 -5.90 14.60 -5.91
C ILE A 20 -4.76 13.74 -6.43
N THR A 21 -4.61 13.68 -7.75
CA THR A 21 -3.47 13.03 -8.40
C THR A 21 -2.26 13.95 -8.38
N ILE A 22 -1.07 13.37 -8.19
CA ILE A 22 0.20 14.11 -8.13
C ILE A 22 1.05 13.71 -9.34
N ASP A 23 1.45 14.69 -10.14
CA ASP A 23 2.29 14.47 -11.33
C ASP A 23 3.78 14.40 -10.96
N PHE A 24 4.32 13.18 -11.00
CA PHE A 24 5.73 12.92 -10.72
C PHE A 24 6.67 13.44 -11.81
N SER A 25 6.19 13.60 -13.06
CA SER A 25 7.00 14.13 -14.16
C SER A 25 7.33 15.62 -13.94
N LYS A 26 6.38 16.35 -13.35
CA LYS A 26 6.51 17.75 -12.95
C LYS A 26 7.08 17.94 -11.54
N LYS A 27 7.36 16.84 -10.84
CA LYS A 27 7.79 16.84 -9.43
C LYS A 27 6.82 17.57 -8.50
N GLU A 28 5.52 17.45 -8.72
CA GLU A 28 4.50 18.13 -7.91
C GLU A 28 4.57 17.74 -6.42
N GLN A 29 5.00 16.51 -6.11
CA GLN A 29 5.26 16.05 -4.74
C GLN A 29 6.38 16.85 -4.02
N LYS A 30 7.11 17.70 -4.74
CA LYS A 30 8.17 18.58 -4.22
C LYS A 30 7.78 20.06 -4.26
N SER A 31 6.56 20.39 -4.65
CA SER A 31 6.05 21.75 -4.62
C SER A 31 5.85 22.24 -3.18
N ASP A 32 5.94 23.55 -2.98
CA ASP A 32 5.80 24.17 -1.66
C ASP A 32 4.46 23.84 -0.98
N TRP A 33 3.38 23.74 -1.76
CA TRP A 33 2.07 23.42 -1.22
C TRP A 33 2.00 21.96 -0.73
N PHE A 34 2.58 21.01 -1.48
CA PHE A 34 2.57 19.61 -1.08
C PHE A 34 3.50 19.37 0.12
N LEU A 35 4.65 20.04 0.15
CA LEU A 35 5.60 19.93 1.25
C LEU A 35 5.05 20.46 2.59
N LYS A 36 4.07 21.38 2.57
CA LYS A 36 3.33 21.78 3.77
C LYS A 36 2.46 20.66 4.34
N ILE A 37 1.99 19.73 3.49
CA ILE A 37 1.18 18.57 3.88
C ILE A 37 2.10 17.40 4.28
N ASN A 38 3.11 17.12 3.45
CA ASN A 38 4.09 16.07 3.71
C ASN A 38 5.52 16.58 3.45
N PRO A 39 6.32 16.84 4.49
CA PRO A 39 7.69 17.34 4.32
C PRO A 39 8.64 16.33 3.66
N ASN A 40 8.33 15.02 3.67
CA ASN A 40 9.08 14.00 2.93
C ASN A 40 8.88 14.14 1.40
N GLY A 41 7.79 14.79 0.98
CA GLY A 41 7.45 14.98 -0.44
C GLY A 41 7.28 13.66 -1.17
N ARG A 42 6.49 12.75 -0.59
CA ARG A 42 6.11 11.44 -1.15
C ARG A 42 4.60 11.22 -0.96
N ILE A 43 3.98 10.45 -1.83
CA ILE A 43 2.59 10.01 -1.63
C ILE A 43 2.57 8.67 -0.85
N PRO A 44 1.48 8.34 -0.15
CA PRO A 44 0.27 9.15 0.08
C PRO A 44 0.43 10.19 1.19
N ALA A 45 -0.46 11.18 1.15
CA ALA A 45 -0.78 12.09 2.24
C ALA A 45 -2.28 12.43 2.16
N ILE A 46 -2.91 12.69 3.31
CA ILE A 46 -4.30 13.15 3.40
C ILE A 46 -4.39 14.44 4.22
N VAL A 47 -5.45 15.20 3.99
CA VAL A 47 -5.85 16.34 4.81
C VAL A 47 -7.25 16.07 5.33
N ASP A 48 -7.39 15.95 6.65
CA ASP A 48 -8.69 15.81 7.28
C ASP A 48 -9.33 17.18 7.53
N ARG A 49 -10.17 17.60 6.57
CA ARG A 49 -10.92 18.88 6.64
C ARG A 49 -11.91 18.94 7.79
N THR A 50 -12.35 17.79 8.33
CA THR A 50 -13.25 17.74 9.49
C THR A 50 -12.50 17.90 10.82
N ASN A 51 -11.17 17.86 10.78
CA ASN A 51 -10.29 18.00 11.93
C ASN A 51 -9.31 19.16 11.75
N SER A 52 -9.83 20.36 11.47
CA SER A 52 -9.02 21.58 11.33
C SER A 52 -7.89 21.45 10.29
N ASP A 53 -8.20 20.84 9.14
CA ASP A 53 -7.24 20.57 8.06
C ASP A 53 -5.99 19.79 8.51
N PHE A 54 -6.16 18.87 9.47
CA PHE A 54 -5.05 18.07 9.99
C PHE A 54 -4.45 17.18 8.90
N SER A 55 -3.15 17.36 8.66
CA SER A 55 -2.41 16.63 7.63
C SER A 55 -1.79 15.34 8.20
N VAL A 56 -1.94 14.23 7.48
CA VAL A 56 -1.35 12.94 7.82
C VAL A 56 -0.61 12.39 6.62
N PHE A 57 0.66 12.04 6.81
CA PHE A 57 1.52 11.40 5.81
C PHE A 57 2.07 10.08 6.33
N GLU A 58 2.70 9.29 5.45
CA GLU A 58 3.04 7.87 5.64
C GLU A 58 1.82 6.95 5.60
N SER A 59 1.83 5.98 4.68
CA SER A 59 0.63 5.17 4.40
C SER A 59 0.10 4.41 5.61
N ALA A 60 0.97 3.90 6.49
CA ALA A 60 0.54 3.19 7.69
C ALA A 60 -0.02 4.13 8.76
N ALA A 61 0.55 5.32 8.92
CA ALA A 61 0.02 6.31 9.84
C ALA A 61 -1.36 6.80 9.38
N ILE A 62 -1.56 6.96 8.07
CA ILE A 62 -2.87 7.27 7.48
C ILE A 62 -3.88 6.15 7.77
N LEU A 63 -3.53 4.88 7.50
CA LEU A 63 -4.43 3.76 7.80
C LEU A 63 -4.79 3.69 9.28
N TRP A 64 -3.81 3.86 10.16
CA TRP A 64 -4.02 3.85 11.60
C TRP A 64 -4.93 5.00 12.04
N TYR A 65 -4.66 6.21 11.56
CA TYR A 65 -5.46 7.40 11.82
C TYR A 65 -6.92 7.22 11.40
N LEU A 66 -7.16 6.75 10.17
CA LEU A 66 -8.52 6.51 9.66
C LEU A 66 -9.22 5.40 10.45
N ALA A 67 -8.51 4.33 10.79
CA ALA A 67 -9.06 3.23 11.56
C ALA A 67 -9.51 3.66 12.97
N GLU A 68 -8.71 4.50 13.65
CA GLU A 68 -9.09 5.07 14.94
C GLU A 68 -10.23 6.08 14.82
N LYS A 69 -10.18 6.97 13.81
CA LYS A 69 -11.19 8.00 13.59
C LYS A 69 -12.58 7.41 13.33
N TYR A 70 -12.66 6.37 12.51
CA TYR A 70 -13.93 5.78 12.06
C TYR A 70 -14.32 4.51 12.82
N GLY A 71 -13.46 4.01 13.71
CA GLY A 71 -13.70 2.77 14.44
C GLY A 71 -13.83 1.55 13.51
N LYS A 72 -13.08 1.53 12.41
CA LYS A 72 -13.12 0.49 11.37
C LYS A 72 -11.79 -0.24 11.29
N PHE A 73 -11.83 -1.54 11.04
CA PHE A 73 -10.65 -2.37 10.72
C PHE A 73 -9.53 -2.43 11.79
N LEU A 74 -9.80 -1.95 13.01
CA LEU A 74 -8.95 -2.15 14.18
C LEU A 74 -9.70 -2.93 15.26
N PRO A 75 -9.08 -3.96 15.85
CA PRO A 75 -9.63 -4.64 17.01
C PRO A 75 -9.72 -3.72 18.23
N HIS A 76 -10.69 -3.99 19.11
CA HIS A 76 -10.81 -3.32 20.41
C HIS A 76 -9.91 -3.91 21.49
N ASP A 77 -9.60 -5.21 21.41
CA ASP A 77 -8.68 -5.86 22.34
C ASP A 77 -7.27 -5.31 22.18
N LYS A 78 -6.59 -5.07 23.30
CA LYS A 78 -5.26 -4.44 23.32
C LYS A 78 -4.20 -5.33 22.68
N ASN A 79 -4.28 -6.64 22.88
CA ASN A 79 -3.31 -7.58 22.33
C ASN A 79 -3.53 -7.76 20.83
N GLU A 80 -4.78 -7.85 20.37
CA GLU A 80 -5.12 -7.92 18.95
C GLU A 80 -4.77 -6.62 18.20
N LYS A 81 -4.96 -5.46 18.83
CA LYS A 81 -4.54 -4.16 18.29
C LYS A 81 -3.01 -4.07 18.19
N SER A 82 -2.28 -4.56 19.20
CA SER A 82 -0.82 -4.68 19.16
C SER A 82 -0.35 -5.62 18.05
N GLU A 83 -1.00 -6.77 17.88
CA GLU A 83 -0.70 -7.71 16.80
C GLU A 83 -0.92 -7.07 15.43
N THR A 84 -2.02 -6.32 15.26
CA THR A 84 -2.29 -5.56 14.02
C THR A 84 -1.17 -4.55 13.72
N LEU A 85 -0.73 -3.82 14.74
CA LEU A 85 0.38 -2.87 14.60
C LEU A 85 1.69 -3.56 14.23
N GLN A 86 1.99 -4.73 14.82
CA GLN A 86 3.20 -5.50 14.48
C GLN A 86 3.23 -5.88 12.99
N TRP A 87 2.12 -6.37 12.45
CA TRP A 87 2.03 -6.73 11.02
C TRP A 87 2.03 -5.51 10.10
N LEU A 88 1.40 -4.41 10.51
CA LEU A 88 1.47 -3.14 9.79
C LEU A 88 2.92 -2.64 9.71
N MET A 89 3.66 -2.70 10.81
CA MET A 89 5.06 -2.31 10.86
C MET A 89 5.95 -3.27 10.06
N PHE A 90 5.71 -4.58 10.12
CA PHE A 90 6.39 -5.57 9.27
C PHE A 90 6.25 -5.24 7.77
N GLN A 91 5.05 -4.83 7.35
CA GLN A 91 4.82 -4.38 5.98
C GLN A 91 5.62 -3.10 5.67
N MET A 92 5.62 -2.12 6.57
CA MET A 92 6.25 -0.81 6.35
C MET A 92 7.78 -0.83 6.40
N SER A 93 8.37 -1.67 7.26
CA SER A 93 9.83 -1.75 7.44
C SER A 93 10.50 -2.87 6.65
N GLY A 94 9.76 -3.95 6.35
CA GLY A 94 10.28 -5.11 5.63
C GLY A 94 9.80 -5.14 4.19
N ILE A 95 8.56 -5.59 3.99
CA ILE A 95 8.00 -5.89 2.66
C ILE A 95 8.12 -4.69 1.71
N GLY A 96 7.58 -3.54 2.12
CA GLY A 96 7.51 -2.35 1.27
C GLY A 96 8.89 -1.88 0.80
N PRO A 97 9.86 -1.63 1.71
CA PRO A 97 11.20 -1.20 1.33
C PRO A 97 11.96 -2.23 0.49
N MET A 98 11.98 -3.52 0.87
CA MET A 98 12.77 -4.53 0.17
C MET A 98 12.28 -4.74 -1.26
N MET A 99 10.96 -4.92 -1.44
CA MET A 99 10.37 -5.08 -2.77
C MET A 99 10.46 -3.79 -3.60
N GLY A 100 10.39 -2.63 -2.94
CA GLY A 100 10.58 -1.33 -3.60
C GLY A 100 11.98 -1.19 -4.21
N GLN A 101 13.02 -1.66 -3.50
CA GLN A 101 14.39 -1.68 -4.03
C GLN A 101 14.56 -2.70 -5.15
N ALA A 102 14.04 -3.93 -4.97
CA ALA A 102 14.07 -4.95 -6.04
C ALA A 102 13.43 -4.41 -7.33
N MET A 103 12.26 -3.80 -7.23
CA MET A 103 11.57 -3.16 -8.36
C MET A 103 12.39 -2.02 -8.96
N TYR A 104 13.00 -1.16 -8.15
CA TYR A 104 13.84 -0.06 -8.63
C TYR A 104 15.00 -0.58 -9.50
N PHE A 105 15.77 -1.54 -9.01
CA PHE A 105 16.93 -2.03 -9.77
C PHE A 105 16.53 -2.74 -11.07
N GLN A 106 15.47 -3.56 -11.03
CA GLN A 106 15.00 -4.33 -12.19
C GLN A 106 14.24 -3.50 -13.22
N ARG A 107 13.40 -2.54 -12.78
CA ARG A 107 12.43 -1.84 -13.66
C ARG A 107 12.78 -0.39 -13.94
N ILE A 108 13.71 0.19 -13.19
CA ILE A 108 14.09 1.60 -13.33
C ILE A 108 15.58 1.74 -13.64
N ALA A 109 16.46 1.11 -12.87
CA ALA A 109 17.91 1.26 -13.02
C ALA A 109 18.44 0.51 -14.25
N GLU A 110 18.08 -0.76 -14.42
CA GLU A 110 18.53 -1.59 -15.55
C GLU A 110 18.14 -1.00 -16.92
N PRO A 111 16.88 -0.58 -17.20
CA PRO A 111 16.54 0.08 -18.47
C PRO A 111 17.27 1.39 -18.73
N LYS A 112 17.86 2.02 -17.70
CA LYS A 112 18.69 3.23 -17.81
C LYS A 112 20.18 2.92 -17.95
N GLY A 113 20.56 1.65 -18.11
CA GLY A 113 21.96 1.22 -18.23
C GLY A 113 22.72 1.10 -16.91
N HIS A 114 22.02 1.15 -15.77
CA HIS A 114 22.60 1.01 -14.42
C HIS A 114 22.29 -0.36 -13.83
N ARG A 115 22.58 -1.42 -14.59
CA ARG A 115 22.38 -2.79 -14.10
C ARG A 115 23.44 -3.13 -13.03
N ASP A 116 22.96 -3.64 -11.90
CA ASP A 116 23.77 -4.11 -10.78
C ASP A 116 23.24 -5.47 -10.33
N ASP A 117 23.90 -6.54 -10.77
CA ASP A 117 23.45 -7.92 -10.49
C ASP A 117 23.49 -8.24 -8.98
N PHE A 118 24.46 -7.69 -8.24
CA PHE A 118 24.56 -7.90 -6.79
C PHE A 118 23.38 -7.26 -6.06
N ALA A 119 23.02 -6.02 -6.41
CA ALA A 119 21.88 -5.35 -5.82
C ALA A 119 20.56 -6.06 -6.16
N ILE A 120 20.38 -6.47 -7.42
CA ILE A 120 19.19 -7.21 -7.86
C ILE A 120 19.06 -8.52 -7.09
N GLU A 121 20.13 -9.31 -7.01
CA GLU A 121 20.14 -10.59 -6.29
C GLU A 121 19.83 -10.38 -4.81
N ARG A 122 20.52 -9.43 -4.15
CA ARG A 122 20.30 -9.09 -2.74
C ARG A 122 18.83 -8.78 -2.46
N TYR A 123 18.23 -7.80 -3.14
CA TYR A 123 16.86 -7.38 -2.82
C TYR A 123 15.81 -8.40 -3.24
N THR A 124 16.08 -9.22 -4.26
CA THR A 124 15.20 -10.35 -4.62
C THR A 124 15.26 -11.44 -3.56
N ALA A 125 16.46 -11.79 -3.09
CA ALA A 125 16.66 -12.80 -2.07
C ALA A 125 16.06 -12.38 -0.72
N GLU A 126 16.22 -11.12 -0.30
CA GLU A 126 15.64 -10.59 0.94
C GLU A 126 14.10 -10.49 0.90
N SER A 127 13.50 -10.35 -0.30
CA SER A 127 12.04 -10.29 -0.45
C SER A 127 11.36 -11.64 -0.23
N ARG A 128 12.06 -12.76 -0.51
CA ARG A 128 11.48 -14.11 -0.41
C ARG A 128 11.15 -14.52 1.04
N PRO A 129 12.06 -14.45 2.02
CA PRO A 129 11.75 -14.79 3.40
C PRO A 129 10.60 -13.96 3.97
N LEU A 130 10.48 -12.69 3.58
CA LEU A 130 9.37 -11.83 4.02
C LEU A 130 8.00 -12.32 3.51
N LEU A 131 7.95 -12.80 2.27
CA LEU A 131 6.75 -13.42 1.70
C LEU A 131 6.45 -14.77 2.34
N GLU A 132 7.46 -15.56 2.67
CA GLU A 132 7.31 -16.85 3.38
C GLU A 132 6.72 -16.63 4.78
N VAL A 133 7.24 -15.66 5.54
CA VAL A 133 6.69 -15.27 6.85
C VAL A 133 5.23 -14.86 6.73
N LEU A 134 4.88 -14.07 5.70
CA LEU A 134 3.50 -13.66 5.45
C LEU A 134 2.61 -14.86 5.08
N ASN A 135 3.09 -15.76 4.23
CA ASN A 135 2.33 -16.93 3.80
C ASN A 135 2.05 -17.89 4.96
N THR A 136 3.07 -18.24 5.74
CA THR A 136 2.91 -19.08 6.94
C THR A 136 1.92 -18.46 7.92
N ARG A 137 1.96 -17.13 8.08
CA ARG A 137 1.01 -16.44 8.94
C ARG A 137 -0.43 -16.55 8.44
N ILE A 138 -0.64 -16.37 7.14
CA ILE A 138 -1.95 -16.45 6.50
C ILE A 138 -2.55 -17.85 6.67
N GLU A 139 -1.76 -18.89 6.42
CA GLU A 139 -2.20 -20.30 6.51
C GLU A 139 -2.70 -20.66 7.92
N GLN A 140 -2.15 -20.02 8.95
CA GLN A 140 -2.56 -20.22 10.35
C GLN A 140 -3.85 -19.48 10.73
N ARG A 141 -4.45 -18.67 9.84
CA ARG A 141 -5.64 -17.85 10.14
C ARG A 141 -6.79 -18.11 9.15
N PRO A 142 -7.80 -18.91 9.53
CA PRO A 142 -8.97 -19.19 8.68
C PRO A 142 -9.73 -17.95 8.19
N ALA A 143 -9.81 -16.90 9.01
CA ALA A 143 -10.45 -15.63 8.62
C ALA A 143 -9.70 -14.91 7.48
N THR A 144 -8.36 -14.99 7.49
CA THR A 144 -7.50 -14.39 6.45
C THR A 144 -7.57 -15.21 5.16
N MET A 145 -7.65 -16.54 5.25
CA MET A 145 -7.88 -17.42 4.10
C MET A 145 -9.20 -17.14 3.38
N LYS A 146 -10.27 -16.77 4.12
CA LYS A 146 -11.57 -16.37 3.53
C LYS A 146 -11.51 -14.98 2.87
N ALA A 147 -10.72 -14.05 3.41
CA ALA A 147 -10.48 -12.75 2.77
C ALA A 147 -9.55 -12.85 1.56
N LEU A 148 -8.70 -13.89 1.50
CA LEU A 148 -7.79 -14.22 0.42
C LEU A 148 -8.35 -15.25 -0.56
N THR A 149 -9.67 -15.39 -0.68
CA THR A 149 -10.23 -16.00 -1.89
C THR A 149 -9.84 -15.09 -3.06
N ILE A 150 -8.66 -15.38 -3.63
CA ILE A 150 -8.00 -14.50 -4.60
C ILE A 150 -8.95 -14.38 -5.80
N PRO A 151 -9.41 -13.16 -6.14
CA PRO A 151 -9.92 -12.94 -7.49
C PRO A 151 -8.82 -13.37 -8.46
N GLU A 152 -9.14 -14.03 -9.59
CA GLU A 152 -8.11 -14.54 -10.51
C GLU A 152 -7.06 -13.46 -10.78
N ALA A 153 -5.80 -13.75 -10.45
CA ALA A 153 -4.71 -12.81 -10.62
C ALA A 153 -4.59 -12.48 -12.11
N PHE A 154 -4.67 -11.19 -12.45
CA PHE A 154 -4.49 -10.72 -13.82
C PHE A 154 -3.43 -9.64 -13.88
N THR A 155 -2.63 -9.70 -14.95
CA THR A 155 -1.71 -8.63 -15.31
C THR A 155 -2.51 -7.43 -15.81
N ALA A 156 -2.68 -6.43 -14.96
CA ALA A 156 -2.93 -5.06 -15.39
C ALA A 156 -1.78 -4.20 -14.87
N PHE A 157 -0.80 -3.95 -15.74
CA PHE A 157 0.28 -3.01 -15.52
C PHE A 157 0.22 -1.98 -16.64
N PHE A 158 0.16 -0.68 -16.28
CA PHE A 158 0.21 0.44 -17.24
C PHE A 158 -0.88 0.48 -18.33
N GLY A 159 -2.13 0.16 -17.99
CA GLY A 159 -3.27 0.40 -18.90
C GLY A 159 -3.48 -0.69 -19.96
N GLU A 160 -2.74 -1.78 -19.92
CA GLU A 160 -3.04 -2.98 -20.70
C GLU A 160 -3.87 -3.97 -19.86
N GLY A 161 -5.10 -4.23 -20.29
CA GLY A 161 -6.04 -5.18 -19.67
C GLY A 161 -7.50 -4.72 -19.73
N ASP A 162 -8.45 -5.65 -19.95
CA ASP A 162 -9.89 -5.38 -20.00
C ASP A 162 -10.48 -5.38 -18.58
N ILE A 163 -10.46 -4.21 -17.94
CA ILE A 163 -10.85 -4.02 -16.53
C ILE A 163 -12.33 -4.32 -16.31
N GLU A 164 -13.22 -3.94 -17.24
CA GLU A 164 -14.67 -4.11 -17.10
C GLU A 164 -15.07 -5.59 -17.13
N LYS A 165 -14.50 -6.36 -18.07
CA LYS A 165 -14.71 -7.80 -18.12
C LYS A 165 -14.23 -8.47 -16.84
N MET A 166 -13.10 -8.05 -16.28
CA MET A 166 -12.52 -8.63 -15.07
C MET A 166 -13.32 -8.28 -13.80
N GLN A 167 -13.82 -7.06 -13.69
CA GLN A 167 -14.76 -6.68 -12.63
C GLN A 167 -16.01 -7.55 -12.68
N SER A 168 -16.58 -7.80 -13.87
CA SER A 168 -17.78 -8.64 -14.01
C SER A 168 -17.57 -10.10 -13.57
N VAL A 169 -16.36 -10.65 -13.70
CA VAL A 169 -16.00 -12.01 -13.27
C VAL A 169 -15.89 -12.11 -11.75
N ASN A 170 -15.35 -11.06 -11.12
CA ASN A 170 -15.16 -11.02 -9.67
C ASN A 170 -16.45 -10.64 -8.93
N VAL A 171 -17.28 -9.77 -9.51
CA VAL A 171 -18.59 -9.39 -8.94
C VAL A 171 -19.54 -10.58 -8.79
N LYS A 172 -19.46 -11.59 -9.67
CA LYS A 172 -20.29 -12.81 -9.57
C LYS A 172 -19.87 -13.77 -8.45
N LYS A 173 -18.72 -13.54 -7.80
CA LYS A 173 -18.20 -14.37 -6.70
C LYS A 173 -18.48 -13.78 -5.32
N PHE A 174 -19.05 -12.57 -5.27
CA PHE A 174 -19.65 -11.95 -4.09
C PHE A 174 -21.17 -11.99 -4.21
#